data_AF-A0A0J1DJR7-F1
#
_entry.id   AF-A0A0J1DJR7-F1
#
_cell.length_a   1.000
_cell.length_b   1.000
_cell.length_c   1.000
_cell.angle_alpha   90.00
_cell.angle_beta   90.00
_cell.angle_gamma   90.00
#
_symmetry.space_group_name_H-M   'P 1'
#
loop_
_entity.id
_entity.type
_entity.pdbx_description
1 polymer ?
#
loop_
_entity_poly.entity_id
_entity_poly.type
_entity_poly.pdbx_seq_one_letter_code
_entity_poly.pdbx_strand_id
1 'polypeptide(L)'
;MYSYEERMKAIELYIKYDRSIADTIRELGYPSRGALARWYKEYQKNGCLRRSYERKNHKYSLEEKKAAVDYYLEHGRRLRRTIRAMGYPSVAALTKWIDALYLAP
;
A
#
# COMPACT_ATOMS: atom_id res chain seq x y z
N MET A 1 -8.40 -2.85 -16.54
CA MET A 1 -8.07 -2.74 -15.10
C MET A 1 -9.04 -1.75 -14.50
N TYR A 2 -9.87 -2.14 -13.54
CA TYR A 2 -10.95 -1.27 -13.04
C TYR A 2 -10.42 -0.12 -12.18
N SER A 3 -11.00 1.07 -12.31
CA SER A 3 -10.71 2.25 -11.49
C SER A 3 -11.09 2.02 -10.02
N TYR A 4 -10.66 2.91 -9.13
CA TYR A 4 -11.09 2.85 -7.73
C TYR A 4 -12.61 3.02 -7.60
N GLU A 5 -13.17 3.96 -8.37
CA GLU A 5 -14.60 4.29 -8.37
C GLU A 5 -15.44 3.10 -8.87
N GLU A 6 -15.02 2.45 -9.96
CA GLU A 6 -15.70 1.26 -10.49
C GLU A 6 -15.72 0.12 -9.46
N ARG A 7 -14.63 -0.07 -8.72
CA ARG A 7 -14.54 -1.11 -7.68
C ARG A 7 -15.42 -0.78 -6.48
N MET A 8 -15.44 0.46 -6.03
CA MET A 8 -16.31 0.91 -4.93
C MET A 8 -17.77 0.78 -5.31
N LYS A 9 -18.16 1.23 -6.51
CA LYS A 9 -19.52 1.07 -7.04
C LYS A 9 -19.95 -0.40 -7.07
N ALA A 10 -19.06 -1.32 -7.48
CA ALA A 10 -19.34 -2.74 -7.45
C ALA A 10 -19.54 -3.30 -6.03
N ILE A 11 -18.77 -2.83 -5.04
CA ILE A 11 -18.93 -3.22 -3.63
C ILE A 11 -20.26 -2.68 -3.06
N GLU A 12 -20.58 -1.41 -3.32
CA GLU A 12 -21.82 -0.80 -2.84
C GLU A 12 -23.04 -1.54 -3.37
N LEU A 13 -23.04 -1.86 -4.67
CA LEU A 13 -24.11 -2.63 -5.30
C LEU A 13 -24.19 -4.06 -4.76
N TYR A 14 -23.04 -4.69 -4.49
CA TYR A 14 -22.97 -6.00 -3.86
C TYR A 14 -23.58 -6.01 -2.45
N ILE A 15 -23.33 -4.97 -1.64
CA ILE A 15 -23.94 -4.82 -0.31
C ILE A 15 -25.45 -4.59 -0.44
N LYS A 16 -25.87 -3.75 -1.40
CA LYS A 16 -27.29 -3.46 -1.67
C LYS A 16 -28.09 -4.70 -2.06
N TYR A 17 -27.47 -5.66 -2.75
CA TYR A 17 -28.09 -6.93 -3.16
C TYR A 17 -27.82 -8.09 -2.20
N ASP A 18 -27.75 -7.81 -0.91
CA ASP A 18 -27.57 -8.84 0.13
C ASP A 18 -26.41 -9.79 -0.15
N ARG A 19 -25.34 -9.25 -0.76
CA ARG A 19 -24.11 -9.98 -1.11
C ARG A 19 -24.31 -11.01 -2.24
N SER A 20 -25.25 -10.74 -3.15
CA SER A 20 -25.44 -11.51 -4.38
C SER A 20 -24.44 -11.07 -5.47
N ILE A 21 -23.41 -11.89 -5.69
CA ILE A 21 -22.44 -11.67 -6.77
C ILE A 21 -23.12 -11.70 -8.15
N ALA A 22 -24.10 -12.59 -8.33
CA ALA A 22 -24.75 -12.78 -9.62
C ALA A 22 -25.53 -11.52 -10.05
N ASP A 23 -26.26 -10.91 -9.12
CA ASP A 23 -27.06 -9.71 -9.40
C ASP A 23 -26.16 -8.50 -9.66
N THR A 24 -25.07 -8.34 -8.90
CA THR A 24 -24.08 -7.27 -9.14
C THR A 24 -23.48 -7.36 -10.54
N ILE A 25 -23.11 -8.57 -10.98
CA ILE A 25 -22.50 -8.79 -12.31
C ILE A 25 -23.53 -8.62 -13.41
N ARG A 26 -24.77 -9.09 -13.21
CA ARG A 26 -25.86 -8.93 -14.19
C ARG A 26 -26.16 -7.46 -14.46
N GLU A 27 -26.09 -6.62 -13.44
CA GLU A 27 -26.38 -5.19 -13.58
C GLU A 27 -25.20 -4.37 -14.12
N LEU A 28 -23.99 -4.60 -13.61
CA LEU A 28 -22.83 -3.80 -14.02
C LEU A 28 -22.15 -4.34 -15.29
N GLY A 29 -22.35 -5.62 -15.63
CA GLY A 29 -21.59 -6.31 -16.67
C GLY A 29 -20.13 -6.60 -16.29
N TYR A 30 -19.74 -6.26 -15.06
CA TYR A 30 -18.42 -6.44 -14.45
C TYR A 30 -18.60 -6.43 -12.92
N PRO A 31 -17.57 -6.73 -12.10
CA PRO A 31 -16.32 -7.42 -12.42
C PRO A 31 -16.54 -8.94 -12.52
N SER A 32 -15.47 -9.75 -12.62
CA SER A 32 -15.63 -11.20 -12.47
C SER A 32 -15.97 -11.58 -11.02
N ARG A 33 -16.61 -12.75 -10.83
CA ARG A 33 -16.98 -13.27 -9.50
C ARG A 33 -15.83 -13.24 -8.50
N GLY A 34 -14.65 -13.67 -8.93
CA GLY A 34 -13.44 -13.71 -8.08
C GLY A 34 -12.87 -12.32 -7.76
N ALA A 35 -13.00 -11.35 -8.68
CA ALA A 35 -12.56 -9.99 -8.43
C ALA A 35 -13.45 -9.31 -7.37
N LEU A 36 -14.77 -9.44 -7.48
CA LEU A 36 -15.70 -8.88 -6.51
C LEU A 36 -15.48 -9.46 -5.11
N ALA A 37 -15.33 -10.78 -5.00
CA ALA A 37 -15.05 -11.44 -3.72
C ALA A 37 -13.75 -10.94 -3.08
N ARG A 38 -12.69 -10.74 -3.87
CA ARG A 38 -11.42 -10.20 -3.37
C ARG A 38 -11.57 -8.75 -2.88
N TRP A 39 -12.25 -7.91 -3.65
CA TRP A 39 -12.48 -6.52 -3.30
C TRP A 39 -13.31 -6.39 -2.03
N TYR A 40 -14.39 -7.17 -1.90
CA TYR A 40 -15.22 -7.17 -0.70
C TYR A 40 -14.44 -7.63 0.54
N LYS A 41 -13.60 -8.67 0.43
CA LYS A 41 -12.72 -9.13 1.53
C LYS A 41 -11.72 -8.05 1.96
N GLU A 42 -11.18 -7.29 1.01
CA GLU A 42 -10.28 -6.17 1.29
C GLU A 42 -11.00 -5.01 1.98
N TYR A 43 -12.20 -4.69 1.50
CA TYR A 43 -13.08 -3.68 2.09
C TYR A 43 -13.46 -4.02 3.54
N GLN A 44 -13.81 -5.28 3.83
CA GLN A 44 -14.10 -5.74 5.20
C GLN A 44 -12.92 -5.58 6.15
N LYS A 45 -11.68 -5.72 5.65
CA LYS A 45 -10.47 -5.66 6.50
C LYS A 45 -10.06 -4.22 6.83
N ASN A 46 -10.18 -3.30 5.87
CA ASN A 46 -9.60 -1.96 5.99
C ASN A 46 -10.63 -0.83 5.98
N GLY A 47 -11.92 -1.12 5.74
CA GLY A 47 -12.98 -0.12 5.54
C GLY A 47 -12.91 0.61 4.18
N CYS A 48 -11.83 0.39 3.41
CA CYS A 48 -11.65 0.95 2.08
C CYS A 48 -10.88 -0.03 1.18
N LEU A 49 -11.11 0.07 -0.13
CA LEU A 49 -10.27 -0.59 -1.12
C LEU A 49 -8.94 0.14 -1.25
N ARG A 50 -7.82 -0.58 -1.40
CA ARG A 50 -6.60 0.09 -1.85
C ARG A 50 -6.82 0.65 -3.23
N ARG A 51 -6.45 1.91 -3.41
CA ARG A 51 -6.31 2.47 -4.75
C ARG A 51 -5.28 1.62 -5.48
N SER A 52 -5.57 1.21 -6.70
CA SER A 52 -4.77 0.18 -7.39
C SER A 52 -3.29 0.54 -7.57
N TYR A 53 -2.94 1.81 -7.39
CA TYR A 53 -1.59 2.34 -7.41
C TYR A 53 -0.83 2.21 -6.06
N GLU A 54 -1.50 1.89 -4.96
CA GLU A 54 -0.85 1.61 -3.69
C GLU A 54 -0.20 0.23 -3.82
N ARG A 55 0.97 0.16 -4.45
CA ARG A 55 1.77 -1.06 -4.53
C ARG A 55 2.13 -1.52 -3.12
N LYS A 56 1.99 -2.83 -2.84
CA LYS A 56 2.58 -3.51 -1.66
C LYS A 56 4.12 -3.51 -1.67
N ASN A 57 4.79 -2.61 -2.40
CA ASN A 57 6.24 -2.61 -2.55
C ASN A 57 6.90 -1.58 -1.64
N HIS A 58 6.44 -1.49 -0.40
CA HIS A 58 7.33 -0.99 0.63
C HIS A 58 8.15 -2.18 1.10
N LYS A 59 9.26 -2.44 0.38
CA LYS A 59 10.31 -3.41 0.75
C LYS A 59 10.78 -3.21 2.21
N TYR A 60 10.51 -2.03 2.78
CA TYR A 60 10.79 -1.64 4.15
C TYR A 60 9.60 -0.83 4.69
N SER A 61 9.15 -1.20 5.89
CA SER A 61 8.15 -0.49 6.70
C SER A 61 8.60 0.93 7.05
N LEU A 62 7.67 1.79 7.47
CA LEU A 62 8.01 3.15 7.90
C LEU A 62 8.95 3.16 9.12
N GLU A 63 8.76 2.22 10.04
CA GLU A 63 9.59 2.06 11.24
C GLU A 63 11.02 1.67 10.87
N GLU A 64 11.20 0.70 9.97
CA GLU A 64 12.53 0.31 9.48
C GLU A 64 13.25 1.46 8.79
N LYS A 65 12.51 2.31 8.06
CA LYS A 65 13.08 3.51 7.43
C LYS A 65 13.51 4.53 8.48
N LYS A 66 12.66 4.80 9.47
CA LYS A 66 12.97 5.74 10.55
C LYS A 66 14.19 5.28 11.34
N ALA A 67 14.22 4.03 11.80
CA ALA A 67 15.35 3.47 12.52
C ALA A 67 16.69 3.60 11.76
N ALA A 68 16.68 3.36 10.44
CA ALA A 68 17.87 3.52 9.61
C ALA A 68 18.31 5.00 9.50
N VAL A 69 17.37 5.94 9.44
CA VAL A 69 17.66 7.38 9.39
C VAL A 69 18.12 7.90 10.76
N ASP A 70 17.50 7.47 11.86
CA ASP A 70 17.86 7.85 13.22
C ASP A 70 19.30 7.39 13.54
N TYR A 71 19.62 6.13 13.25
CA TYR A 71 20.98 5.62 13.40
C TYR A 71 21.99 6.43 12.58
N TYR A 72 21.64 6.80 11.34
CA TYR A 72 22.48 7.66 10.50
C TYR A 72 22.75 9.03 11.14
N LEU A 73 21.74 9.66 11.74
CA LEU A 73 21.87 10.96 12.40
C LEU A 73 22.73 10.87 13.67
N GLU A 74 22.51 9.84 14.49
CA GLU A 74 23.25 9.64 15.75
C GLU A 74 24.72 9.27 15.53
N HIS A 75 25.04 8.46 14.50
CA HIS A 75 26.38 7.88 14.30
C HIS A 75 27.27 8.67 13.33
N GLY A 76 27.05 9.99 13.26
CA GLY A 76 27.90 10.92 12.52
C GLY A 76 27.67 10.94 11.01
N ARG A 77 26.45 10.65 10.55
CA ARG A 77 25.99 10.86 9.17
C ARG A 77 26.79 10.09 8.11
N ARG A 78 27.22 8.87 8.44
CA ARG A 78 27.96 8.00 7.52
C ARG A 78 27.10 6.86 6.98
N LEU A 79 26.64 7.01 5.72
CA LEU A 79 25.78 6.03 5.02
C LEU A 79 26.34 4.60 5.07
N ARG A 80 27.62 4.41 4.72
CA ARG A 80 28.26 3.07 4.72
C ARG A 80 28.31 2.43 6.11
N ARG A 81 28.44 3.22 7.17
CA ARG A 81 28.45 2.72 8.56
C ARG A 81 27.06 2.23 8.95
N THR A 82 26.02 3.00 8.64
CA THR A 82 24.62 2.61 8.87
C THR A 82 24.27 1.31 8.16
N ILE A 83 24.63 1.19 6.88
CA ILE A 83 24.34 -0.01 6.08
C ILE A 83 25.06 -1.24 6.64
N ARG A 84 26.32 -1.09 7.06
CA ARG A 84 27.08 -2.19 7.67
C ARG A 84 26.53 -2.61 9.04
N ALA A 85 26.02 -1.66 9.82
CA ALA A 85 25.45 -1.93 11.14
C ALA A 85 24.06 -2.57 11.06
N MET A 86 23.20 -2.07 10.16
CA MET A 86 21.80 -2.50 10.05
C MET A 86 21.59 -3.66 9.06
N GLY A 87 22.53 -3.91 8.15
CA GLY A 87 22.41 -4.97 7.11
C GLY A 87 21.47 -4.63 5.94
N TYR A 88 20.75 -3.52 6.06
CA TYR A 88 19.91 -2.87 5.04
C TYR A 88 19.87 -1.36 5.36
N PRO A 89 19.34 -0.48 4.50
CA PRO A 89 19.00 -0.64 3.09
C PRO A 89 20.22 -0.37 2.17
N SER A 90 20.00 -0.18 0.86
CA SER A 90 21.06 0.32 -0.03
C SER A 90 21.33 1.81 0.19
N VAL A 91 22.51 2.31 -0.24
CA VAL A 91 22.88 3.73 -0.16
C VAL A 91 21.79 4.63 -0.77
N ALA A 92 21.33 4.31 -1.98
CA ALA A 92 20.31 5.08 -2.68
C ALA A 92 18.95 5.12 -1.94
N ALA A 93 18.59 4.02 -1.28
CA ALA A 93 17.37 3.96 -0.49
C ALA A 93 17.49 4.81 0.79
N LEU A 94 18.62 4.73 1.50
CA LEU A 94 18.85 5.52 2.71
C LEU A 94 18.87 7.03 2.42
N THR A 95 19.55 7.46 1.36
CA THR A 95 19.54 8.88 0.93
C THR A 95 18.11 9.35 0.66
N LYS A 96 17.34 8.59 -0.13
CA LYS A 96 15.95 8.92 -0.43
C LYS A 96 15.07 9.01 0.83
N TRP A 97 15.34 8.20 1.85
CA TRP A 97 14.58 8.24 3.10
C TRP A 97 14.97 9.43 3.96
N ILE A 98 16.25 9.80 4.03
CA ILE A 98 16.70 11.03 4.68
C ILE A 98 16.03 12.23 4.01
N ASP A 99 16.03 12.28 2.68
CA ASP A 99 15.39 13.36 1.93
C ASP A 99 13.88 13.44 2.22
N ALA A 100 13.20 12.30 2.18
CA ALA A 100 11.75 12.25 2.35
C ALA A 100 11.26 12.44 3.79
N LEU A 101 12.06 12.06 4.80
CA LEU A 101 11.67 12.12 6.22
C LEU A 101 12.19 13.37 6.95
N TYR A 102 13.29 13.96 6.48
CA TYR A 102 13.98 15.05 7.19
C TYR A 102 14.27 16.30 6.34
N LEU A 103 14.17 16.26 5.01
CA LEU A 103 14.45 17.42 4.12
C LEU A 103 13.23 17.88 3.31
N ALA A 104 12.04 17.34 3.58
CA ALA A 104 10.80 17.90 3.03
C ALA A 104 10.42 19.16 3.85
N PRO A 105 10.19 20.33 3.21
CA PRO A 105 9.83 21.58 3.88
C PRO A 105 8.44 21.53 4.52
#